data_AF-A0A349UJW0-F1
#
_entry.id   AF-A0A349UJW0-F1
#
_cell.length_a   1.000
_cell.length_b   1.000
_cell.length_c   1.000
_cell.angle_alpha   90.00
_cell.angle_beta   90.00
_cell.angle_gamma   90.00
#
_symmetry.space_group_name_H-M   'P 1'
#
loop_
_entity.id
_entity.type
_entity.pdbx_description
1 polymer ?
#
loop_
_entity_poly.entity_id
_entity_poly.type
_entity_poly.pdbx_seq_one_letter_code
_entity_poly.pdbx_strand_id
1 'polypeptide(L)'
;EIISVKSSDNVIRFNTFLGHPTANKGGLCIRHGHRNVVESNTFLGTAYGVRVSGDENMVINNYLENVGSGFVLTAGGTKNKPYIPCRNGLFANNTVVDAAGSPFMVGAFYNMPDARDPENSITVYPSGNKVCNNILTGKKDYTIVWDRGDPKKNELVSNEFKNNLGFCARAKKVEDMKLPAGVTGEDPKLTTGGERARPGQGSPAIGKGMVLERVKDDIAGRPRDGKPDIGCEEVSSGASARRRPLTAKDVGPDWMKGDFVALEKEGIVLEVQALIQKYPEAEFRARMHEMIDSAGAAPKPDR
;
A
#
# COMPACT_ATOMS: atom_id res chain seq x y z
N GLU A 1 6.81 -6.63 10.14
CA GLU A 1 6.87 -5.19 9.77
C GLU A 1 8.22 -5.01 9.09
N ILE A 2 8.34 -4.26 7.99
CA ILE A 2 9.65 -3.94 7.39
C ILE A 2 10.30 -2.84 8.20
N ILE A 3 9.56 -1.74 8.38
CA ILE A 3 9.91 -0.65 9.28
C ILE A 3 8.82 -0.55 10.33
N SER A 4 9.23 -0.45 11.59
CA SER A 4 8.36 -0.21 12.74
C SER A 4 8.68 1.16 13.33
N VAL A 5 7.95 2.18 12.92
CA VAL A 5 8.10 3.54 13.45
C VAL A 5 7.44 3.59 14.82
N LYS A 6 8.22 3.95 15.85
CA LYS A 6 7.79 3.97 17.26
C LYS A 6 8.01 5.31 17.95
N SER A 7 8.21 6.37 17.17
CA SER A 7 8.41 7.74 17.61
C SER A 7 7.55 8.69 16.76
N SER A 8 7.40 9.93 17.22
CA SER A 8 6.66 10.98 16.51
C SER A 8 7.55 11.77 15.57
N ASP A 9 6.93 12.52 14.66
CA ASP A 9 7.58 13.55 13.84
C ASP A 9 8.68 13.01 12.89
N ASN A 10 8.62 11.71 12.53
CA ASN A 10 9.51 11.13 11.54
C ASN A 10 9.05 11.46 10.12
N VAL A 11 10.00 11.54 9.19
CA VAL A 11 9.74 11.66 7.76
C VAL A 11 10.33 10.44 7.04
N ILE A 12 9.46 9.65 6.41
CA ILE A 12 9.81 8.47 5.63
C ILE A 12 9.40 8.74 4.19
N ARG A 13 10.38 9.04 3.34
CA ARG A 13 10.11 9.47 1.96
C ARG A 13 11.07 8.92 0.93
N PHE A 14 10.58 8.77 -0.29
CA PHE A 14 11.36 8.37 -1.47
C PHE A 14 12.02 6.99 -1.35
N ASN A 15 11.46 6.10 -0.53
CA ASN A 15 11.95 4.73 -0.39
C ASN A 15 11.26 3.80 -1.38
N THR A 16 11.92 2.67 -1.68
CA THR A 16 11.31 1.55 -2.41
C THR A 16 11.33 0.31 -1.54
N PHE A 17 10.14 -0.20 -1.22
CA PHE A 17 9.91 -1.42 -0.47
C PHE A 17 9.61 -2.54 -1.45
N LEU A 18 10.58 -3.41 -1.67
CA LEU A 18 10.40 -4.62 -2.46
C LEU A 18 10.00 -5.77 -1.53
N GLY A 19 8.75 -6.20 -1.66
CA GLY A 19 8.25 -7.38 -0.99
C GLY A 19 8.92 -8.62 -1.55
N HIS A 20 9.22 -9.56 -0.67
CA HIS A 20 9.82 -10.83 -1.04
C HIS A 20 8.89 -11.96 -0.61
N PRO A 21 8.50 -12.83 -1.54
CA PRO A 21 7.57 -13.96 -1.35
C PRO A 21 7.81 -14.79 -0.09
N THR A 22 9.07 -15.07 0.23
CA THR A 22 9.45 -15.99 1.31
C THR A 22 10.21 -15.31 2.46
N ALA A 23 10.65 -14.05 2.31
CA ALA A 23 11.56 -13.41 3.26
C ALA A 23 11.05 -12.05 3.75
N ASN A 24 10.31 -11.31 2.93
CA ASN A 24 9.85 -9.97 3.24
C ASN A 24 8.33 -9.83 3.03
N LYS A 25 7.59 -10.37 4.00
CA LYS A 25 6.12 -10.33 4.06
C LYS A 25 5.60 -9.18 4.91
N GLY A 26 6.37 -8.09 5.07
CA GLY A 26 5.98 -6.94 5.88
C GLY A 26 5.40 -5.78 5.05
N GLY A 27 5.32 -4.61 5.68
CA GLY A 27 5.10 -3.30 5.09
C GLY A 27 5.65 -2.23 6.03
N LEU A 28 5.37 -0.95 5.78
CA LEU A 28 5.69 0.13 6.73
C LEU A 28 4.61 0.19 7.82
N CYS A 29 5.01 0.15 9.08
CA CYS A 29 4.09 0.29 10.20
C CYS A 29 4.46 1.52 11.03
N ILE A 30 3.56 2.51 11.09
CA ILE A 30 3.54 3.49 12.18
C ILE A 30 2.90 2.77 13.37
N ARG A 31 3.76 2.15 14.19
CA ARG A 31 3.36 1.27 15.28
C ARG A 31 3.05 2.05 16.56
N HIS A 32 3.83 3.11 16.79
CA HIS A 32 3.62 4.13 17.82
C HIS A 32 4.11 5.49 17.29
N GLY A 33 3.59 6.58 17.86
CA GLY A 33 3.95 7.94 17.49
C GLY A 33 2.90 8.67 16.66
N HIS A 34 3.12 9.97 16.54
CA HIS A 34 2.18 10.95 15.99
C HIS A 34 2.86 11.84 14.96
N ARG A 35 2.09 12.51 14.11
CA ARG A 35 2.58 13.53 13.17
C ARG A 35 3.72 13.07 12.25
N ASN A 36 3.80 11.77 11.98
CA ASN A 36 4.77 11.24 11.03
C ASN A 36 4.32 11.53 9.60
N VAL A 37 5.27 11.66 8.68
CA VAL A 37 5.04 11.85 7.25
C VAL A 37 5.58 10.64 6.49
N VAL A 38 4.70 9.98 5.74
CA VAL A 38 5.03 8.89 4.82
C VAL A 38 4.70 9.37 3.42
N GLU A 39 5.73 9.77 2.67
CA GLU A 39 5.56 10.53 1.43
C GLU A 39 6.30 9.88 0.25
N SER A 40 5.61 9.71 -0.88
CA SER A 40 6.25 9.34 -2.15
C SER A 40 7.13 8.07 -2.07
N ASN A 41 6.71 7.09 -1.27
CA ASN A 41 7.33 5.79 -1.23
C ASN A 41 6.66 4.84 -2.23
N THR A 42 7.44 3.88 -2.74
CA THR A 42 6.98 2.82 -3.64
C THR A 42 6.95 1.49 -2.89
N PHE A 43 5.84 0.76 -2.91
CA PHE A 43 5.68 -0.57 -2.32
C PHE A 43 5.30 -1.57 -3.41
N LEU A 44 6.12 -2.59 -3.63
CA LEU A 44 5.90 -3.59 -4.68
C LEU A 44 5.82 -4.97 -4.03
N GLY A 45 4.69 -5.67 -4.16
CA GLY A 45 4.55 -7.05 -3.68
C GLY A 45 4.65 -7.25 -2.16
N THR A 46 4.56 -6.17 -1.36
CA THR A 46 4.61 -6.25 0.11
C THR A 46 3.30 -6.82 0.68
N ALA A 47 3.32 -7.41 1.89
CA ALA A 47 2.07 -7.95 2.46
C ALA A 47 1.06 -6.85 2.82
N TYR A 48 1.56 -5.65 3.12
CA TYR A 48 0.76 -4.43 3.15
C TYR A 48 1.63 -3.23 2.77
N GLY A 49 1.01 -2.11 2.38
CA GLY A 49 1.75 -0.87 2.15
C GLY A 49 2.08 -0.16 3.45
N VAL A 50 1.08 0.54 4.01
CA VAL A 50 1.25 1.34 5.23
C VAL A 50 0.17 1.02 6.25
N ARG A 51 0.57 0.56 7.43
CA ARG A 51 -0.29 0.43 8.61
C ARG A 51 -0.06 1.61 9.54
N VAL A 52 -1.13 2.30 9.91
CA VAL A 52 -1.07 3.56 10.65
C VAL A 52 -1.79 3.44 11.99
N SER A 53 -1.07 3.80 13.04
CA SER A 53 -1.57 4.03 14.40
C SER A 53 -1.26 5.46 14.82
N GLY A 54 -2.02 6.01 15.75
CA GLY A 54 -1.76 7.33 16.32
C GLY A 54 -2.27 8.49 15.48
N ASP A 55 -2.16 9.66 16.09
CA ASP A 55 -2.80 10.89 15.64
C ASP A 55 -1.96 11.70 14.65
N GLU A 56 -2.65 12.39 13.73
CA GLU A 56 -2.11 13.45 12.85
C GLU A 56 -1.02 13.01 11.86
N ASN A 57 -0.92 11.71 11.59
CA ASN A 57 0.01 11.20 10.58
C ASN A 57 -0.44 11.57 9.16
N MET A 58 0.52 11.83 8.27
CA MET A 58 0.29 12.16 6.87
C MET A 58 0.87 11.07 5.98
N VAL A 59 0.04 10.46 5.14
CA VAL A 59 0.39 9.39 4.19
C VAL A 59 0.00 9.86 2.80
N ILE A 60 0.97 10.37 2.04
CA ILE A 60 0.71 11.08 0.78
C ILE A 60 1.58 10.63 -0.39
N ASN A 61 1.04 10.72 -1.61
CA ASN A 61 1.78 10.44 -2.85
C ASN A 61 2.44 9.06 -2.92
N ASN A 62 2.05 8.08 -2.09
CA ASN A 62 2.66 6.76 -2.12
C ASN A 62 2.05 5.91 -3.24
N TYR A 63 2.88 5.07 -3.84
CA TYR A 63 2.48 4.09 -4.85
C TYR A 63 2.62 2.69 -4.29
N LEU A 64 1.55 1.91 -4.33
CA LEU A 64 1.49 0.55 -3.81
C LEU A 64 0.98 -0.35 -4.93
N GLU A 65 1.73 -1.38 -5.29
CA GLU A 65 1.35 -2.30 -6.37
C GLU A 65 1.48 -3.75 -5.94
N ASN A 66 0.45 -4.55 -6.27
CA ASN A 66 0.39 -5.99 -5.98
C ASN A 66 0.61 -6.31 -4.49
N VAL A 67 0.22 -5.39 -3.61
CA VAL A 67 0.34 -5.56 -2.16
C VAL A 67 -0.79 -6.43 -1.60
N GLY A 68 -0.57 -7.08 -0.45
CA GLY A 68 -1.61 -7.85 0.23
C GLY A 68 -2.77 -6.96 0.73
N SER A 69 -2.47 -5.80 1.29
CA SER A 69 -3.46 -4.74 1.61
C SER A 69 -2.81 -3.38 1.39
N GLY A 70 -3.58 -2.36 0.98
CA GLY A 70 -3.01 -1.03 0.74
C GLY A 70 -2.70 -0.30 2.05
N PHE A 71 -3.61 0.58 2.44
CA PHE A 71 -3.54 1.33 3.69
C PHE A 71 -4.38 0.67 4.78
N VAL A 72 -3.86 0.66 6.01
CA VAL A 72 -4.48 -0.06 7.14
C VAL A 72 -4.53 0.84 8.36
N LEU A 73 -5.71 1.36 8.71
CA LEU A 73 -5.92 2.19 9.91
C LEU A 73 -6.24 1.29 11.10
N THR A 74 -5.45 1.37 12.17
CA THR A 74 -5.61 0.52 13.35
C THR A 74 -6.70 1.05 14.27
N ALA A 75 -7.51 0.13 14.82
CA ALA A 75 -8.32 0.38 16.00
C ALA A 75 -7.44 0.39 17.26
N GLY A 76 -7.97 0.97 18.34
CA GLY A 76 -7.29 1.12 19.63
C GLY A 76 -7.91 0.27 20.75
N GLY A 77 -7.11 -0.02 21.77
CA GLY A 77 -7.55 -0.67 23.00
C GLY A 77 -8.23 0.32 23.97
N THR A 78 -9.21 -0.15 24.74
CA THR A 78 -9.91 0.62 25.79
C THR A 78 -9.08 0.79 27.06
N LYS A 79 -8.16 -0.14 27.33
CA LYS A 79 -7.33 -0.18 28.54
C LYS A 79 -5.86 -0.37 28.19
N ASN A 80 -4.96 0.29 28.91
CA ASN A 80 -3.49 0.23 28.73
C ASN A 80 -2.94 0.59 27.33
N LYS A 81 -3.81 0.85 26.34
CA LYS A 81 -3.53 1.27 24.96
C LYS A 81 -2.40 0.50 24.24
N PRO A 82 -2.36 -0.85 24.26
CA PRO A 82 -1.34 -1.61 23.52
C PRO A 82 -1.45 -1.43 21.99
N TYR A 83 -2.65 -1.05 21.54
CA TYR A 83 -2.95 -0.56 20.20
C TYR A 83 -3.47 0.87 20.30
N ILE A 84 -2.94 1.74 19.45
CA ILE A 84 -3.33 3.15 19.37
C ILE A 84 -4.22 3.31 18.14
N PRO A 85 -5.41 3.93 18.26
CA PRO A 85 -6.26 4.15 17.11
C PRO A 85 -5.61 5.16 16.14
N CYS A 86 -5.82 5.01 14.84
CA CYS A 86 -5.44 6.03 13.87
C CYS A 86 -6.44 7.19 13.88
N ARG A 87 -5.98 8.42 14.13
CA ARG A 87 -6.88 9.58 14.18
C ARG A 87 -6.35 10.80 13.46
N ASN A 88 -7.26 11.62 12.96
CA ASN A 88 -6.94 12.94 12.41
C ASN A 88 -5.84 12.92 11.33
N GLY A 89 -5.64 11.77 10.68
CA GLY A 89 -4.60 11.58 9.68
C GLY A 89 -5.05 12.07 8.31
N LEU A 90 -4.09 12.36 7.44
CA LEU A 90 -4.32 12.68 6.04
C LEU A 90 -3.79 11.55 5.16
N PHE A 91 -4.68 10.93 4.38
CA PHE A 91 -4.36 9.90 3.39
C PHE A 91 -4.71 10.46 2.01
N ALA A 92 -3.74 11.04 1.32
CA ALA A 92 -4.03 11.81 0.12
C ALA A 92 -3.15 11.49 -1.08
N ASN A 93 -3.75 11.53 -2.27
CA ASN A 93 -3.02 11.39 -3.53
C ASN A 93 -2.18 10.11 -3.60
N ASN A 94 -2.60 9.04 -2.94
CA ASN A 94 -1.94 7.75 -3.07
C ASN A 94 -2.55 6.96 -4.22
N THR A 95 -1.77 6.05 -4.80
CA THR A 95 -2.25 5.09 -5.79
C THR A 95 -1.98 3.68 -5.29
N VAL A 96 -3.05 2.89 -5.15
CA VAL A 96 -2.98 1.45 -4.90
C VAL A 96 -3.43 0.73 -6.16
N VAL A 97 -2.54 -0.09 -6.70
CA VAL A 97 -2.77 -0.91 -7.89
C VAL A 97 -2.84 -2.36 -7.46
N ASP A 98 -3.97 -3.00 -7.78
CA ASP A 98 -4.10 -4.45 -7.75
C ASP A 98 -3.83 -5.07 -6.37
N ALA A 99 -4.33 -4.45 -5.30
CA ALA A 99 -4.24 -5.04 -3.97
C ALA A 99 -4.91 -6.43 -3.95
N ALA A 100 -4.23 -7.44 -3.39
CA ALA A 100 -4.76 -8.79 -3.30
C ALA A 100 -5.90 -8.91 -2.29
N GLY A 101 -5.87 -8.09 -1.23
CA GLY A 101 -6.96 -7.85 -0.28
C GLY A 101 -7.57 -6.47 -0.52
N SER A 102 -7.90 -5.75 0.56
CA SER A 102 -8.50 -4.41 0.45
C SER A 102 -7.43 -3.32 0.22
N PRO A 103 -7.62 -2.43 -0.77
CA PRO A 103 -6.82 -1.22 -0.95
C PRO A 103 -6.83 -0.28 0.26
N PHE A 104 -7.94 -0.20 0.99
CA PHE A 104 -8.06 0.68 2.15
C PHE A 104 -8.87 0.02 3.26
N MET A 105 -8.23 -0.27 4.38
CA MET A 105 -8.86 -0.90 5.54
C MET A 105 -9.00 0.09 6.68
N VAL A 106 -10.20 0.16 7.26
CA VAL A 106 -10.49 0.93 8.48
C VAL A 106 -10.82 -0.03 9.62
N GLY A 107 -10.21 0.22 10.79
CA GLY A 107 -10.48 -0.55 12.00
C GLY A 107 -9.76 -1.89 12.04
N ALA A 108 -8.51 -1.96 11.56
CA ALA A 108 -7.72 -3.17 11.74
C ALA A 108 -7.63 -3.53 13.24
N PHE A 109 -7.77 -4.83 13.53
CA PHE A 109 -7.84 -5.40 14.89
C PHE A 109 -9.10 -5.07 15.69
N TYR A 110 -10.07 -4.34 15.12
CA TYR A 110 -11.32 -4.07 15.80
C TYR A 110 -12.01 -5.38 16.24
N ASN A 111 -12.53 -5.41 17.47
CA ASN A 111 -13.09 -6.57 18.17
C ASN A 111 -12.14 -7.76 18.37
N MET A 112 -10.83 -7.63 18.11
CA MET A 112 -9.91 -8.69 18.50
C MET A 112 -9.68 -8.69 20.02
N PRO A 113 -9.63 -9.87 20.66
CA PRO A 113 -9.26 -9.97 22.06
C PRO A 113 -7.79 -9.57 22.25
N ASP A 114 -7.49 -8.89 23.37
CA ASP A 114 -6.10 -8.68 23.76
C ASP A 114 -5.57 -9.91 24.49
N ALA A 115 -4.62 -10.61 23.86
CA ALA A 115 -4.02 -11.82 24.41
C ALA A 115 -3.26 -11.59 25.75
N ARG A 116 -2.96 -10.34 26.11
CA ARG A 116 -2.21 -10.00 27.34
C ARG A 116 -3.08 -9.41 28.44
N ASP A 117 -4.30 -8.97 28.14
CA ASP A 117 -5.20 -8.35 29.11
C ASP A 117 -6.66 -8.63 28.68
N PRO A 118 -7.31 -9.66 29.24
CA PRO A 118 -8.69 -10.02 28.89
C PRO A 118 -9.73 -8.92 29.14
N GLU A 119 -9.41 -7.93 29.99
CA GLU A 119 -10.27 -6.77 30.25
C GLU A 119 -10.09 -5.66 29.21
N ASN A 120 -9.05 -5.73 28.37
CA ASN A 120 -8.83 -4.79 27.29
C ASN A 120 -9.58 -5.24 26.03
N SER A 121 -10.45 -4.36 25.50
CA SER A 121 -11.14 -4.59 24.24
C SER A 121 -10.60 -3.64 23.16
N ILE A 122 -10.30 -4.17 21.97
CA ILE A 122 -9.88 -3.34 20.84
C ILE A 122 -11.13 -2.82 20.13
N THR A 123 -11.74 -1.79 20.71
CA THR A 123 -13.03 -1.24 20.25
C THR A 123 -13.00 0.27 20.02
N VAL A 124 -11.85 0.92 20.24
CA VAL A 124 -11.70 2.34 19.94
C VAL A 124 -11.50 2.51 18.44
N TYR A 125 -12.52 3.02 17.76
CA TYR A 125 -12.54 3.12 16.30
C TYR A 125 -11.58 4.22 15.78
N PRO A 126 -10.91 4.04 14.62
CA PRO A 126 -10.19 5.12 13.95
C PRO A 126 -11.13 6.26 13.61
N SER A 127 -10.74 7.53 13.80
CA SER A 127 -11.69 8.64 13.70
C SER A 127 -11.06 9.93 13.18
N GLY A 128 -11.83 10.76 12.48
CA GLY A 128 -11.41 12.08 12.01
C GLY A 128 -10.36 12.07 10.90
N ASN A 129 -10.09 10.91 10.30
CA ASN A 129 -9.13 10.81 9.21
C ASN A 129 -9.73 11.38 7.91
N LYS A 130 -8.90 12.02 7.09
CA LYS A 130 -9.26 12.54 5.77
C LYS A 130 -8.61 11.69 4.69
N VAL A 131 -9.42 11.10 3.82
CA VAL A 131 -9.02 10.22 2.73
C VAL A 131 -9.43 10.87 1.42
N CYS A 132 -8.48 11.42 0.66
CA CYS A 132 -8.82 12.21 -0.52
C CYS A 132 -7.90 12.02 -1.72
N ASN A 133 -8.44 12.20 -2.93
CA ASN A 133 -7.70 12.08 -4.18
C ASN A 133 -6.93 10.76 -4.35
N ASN A 134 -7.33 9.66 -3.72
CA ASN A 134 -6.63 8.38 -3.89
C ASN A 134 -7.19 7.61 -5.09
N ILE A 135 -6.34 6.85 -5.78
CA ILE A 135 -6.76 5.78 -6.69
C ILE A 135 -6.61 4.45 -5.94
N LEU A 136 -7.68 3.67 -5.86
CA LEU A 136 -7.74 2.43 -5.08
C LEU A 136 -8.23 1.29 -5.96
N THR A 137 -7.33 0.42 -6.43
CA THR A 137 -7.72 -0.77 -7.20
C THR A 137 -7.37 -2.08 -6.50
N GLY A 138 -8.28 -3.05 -6.59
CA GLY A 138 -8.17 -4.34 -5.90
C GLY A 138 -8.57 -5.52 -6.78
N LYS A 139 -8.08 -6.72 -6.43
CA LYS A 139 -8.27 -7.97 -7.19
C LYS A 139 -9.33 -8.90 -6.62
N LYS A 140 -9.60 -8.87 -5.31
CA LYS A 140 -10.38 -9.91 -4.62
C LYS A 140 -11.63 -9.34 -3.93
N ASP A 141 -12.73 -10.09 -4.01
CA ASP A 141 -14.01 -9.85 -3.32
C ASP A 141 -14.63 -8.44 -3.50
N TYR A 142 -14.25 -7.73 -4.59
CA TYR A 142 -14.69 -6.38 -4.99
C TYR A 142 -14.52 -5.28 -3.93
N THR A 143 -13.97 -5.60 -2.76
CA THR A 143 -14.00 -4.73 -1.59
C THR A 143 -12.84 -3.73 -1.64
N ILE A 144 -13.12 -2.53 -2.15
CA ILE A 144 -12.13 -1.45 -2.25
C ILE A 144 -11.83 -0.83 -0.90
N VAL A 145 -12.87 -0.50 -0.15
CA VAL A 145 -12.76 -0.01 1.23
C VAL A 145 -13.37 -1.05 2.15
N TRP A 146 -12.55 -1.64 3.03
CA TRP A 146 -13.04 -2.57 4.03
C TRP A 146 -13.07 -1.92 5.41
N ASP A 147 -14.27 -1.64 5.88
CA ASP A 147 -14.52 -1.19 7.25
C ASP A 147 -14.85 -2.40 8.15
N ARG A 148 -14.05 -2.61 9.20
CA ARG A 148 -14.24 -3.70 10.16
C ARG A 148 -15.04 -3.30 11.40
N GLY A 149 -15.32 -2.01 11.61
CA GLY A 149 -16.05 -1.54 12.77
C GLY A 149 -17.52 -1.24 12.48
N ASP A 150 -18.25 -0.88 13.53
CA ASP A 150 -19.53 -0.20 13.42
C ASP A 150 -19.29 1.28 13.77
N PRO A 151 -19.03 2.15 12.78
CA PRO A 151 -18.72 3.57 13.03
C PRO A 151 -19.82 4.25 13.84
N LYS A 152 -21.09 3.82 13.70
CA LYS A 152 -22.25 4.41 14.40
C LYS A 152 -22.23 4.21 15.92
N LYS A 153 -21.44 3.27 16.44
CA LYS A 153 -21.40 2.98 17.88
C LYS A 153 -20.19 3.57 18.60
N ASN A 154 -19.10 3.88 17.88
CA ASN A 154 -17.79 4.15 18.50
C ASN A 154 -16.94 5.24 17.79
N GLU A 155 -17.49 5.92 16.79
CA GLU A 155 -16.79 7.00 16.08
C GLU A 155 -16.98 8.34 16.79
N LEU A 156 -15.88 8.91 17.31
CA LEU A 156 -15.91 10.25 17.94
C LEU A 156 -16.07 11.37 16.89
N VAL A 157 -15.47 11.17 15.72
CA VAL A 157 -15.48 12.08 14.55
C VAL A 157 -15.42 11.22 13.29
N SER A 158 -16.28 11.49 12.32
CA SER A 158 -16.36 10.68 11.08
C SER A 158 -15.06 10.68 10.28
N ASN A 159 -14.67 9.52 9.75
CA ASN A 159 -13.66 9.46 8.69
C ASN A 159 -14.25 10.00 7.37
N GLU A 160 -13.61 11.02 6.81
CA GLU A 160 -14.07 11.71 5.60
C GLU A 160 -13.40 11.10 4.37
N PHE A 161 -14.18 10.53 3.45
CA PHE A 161 -13.74 10.17 2.11
C PHE A 161 -14.19 11.25 1.14
N LYS A 162 -13.30 11.73 0.29
CA LYS A 162 -13.63 12.77 -0.69
C LYS A 162 -12.80 12.66 -1.96
N ASN A 163 -13.46 12.62 -3.11
CA ASN A 163 -12.82 12.64 -4.42
C ASN A 163 -11.79 11.51 -4.64
N ASN A 164 -12.08 10.31 -4.13
CA ASN A 164 -11.27 9.12 -4.42
C ASN A 164 -11.86 8.36 -5.61
N LEU A 165 -11.02 7.62 -6.33
CA LEU A 165 -11.43 6.65 -7.34
C LEU A 165 -11.23 5.23 -6.78
N GLY A 166 -12.27 4.40 -6.90
CA GLY A 166 -12.25 3.00 -6.52
C GLY A 166 -12.60 2.10 -7.70
N PHE A 167 -11.81 1.06 -7.96
CA PHE A 167 -12.08 0.17 -9.10
C PHE A 167 -11.64 -1.27 -8.87
N CYS A 168 -12.48 -2.23 -9.25
CA CYS A 168 -12.13 -3.63 -9.31
C CYS A 168 -12.57 -4.19 -10.66
N ALA A 169 -11.60 -4.55 -11.52
CA ALA A 169 -11.88 -5.05 -12.87
C ALA A 169 -12.77 -6.31 -12.91
N ARG A 170 -12.84 -7.06 -11.81
CA ARG A 170 -13.70 -8.24 -11.70
C ARG A 170 -15.16 -7.88 -11.35
N ALA A 171 -15.43 -6.68 -10.82
CA ALA A 171 -16.78 -6.27 -10.44
C ALA A 171 -17.62 -6.10 -11.72
N LYS A 172 -18.82 -6.67 -11.75
CA LYS A 172 -19.67 -6.59 -12.95
C LYS A 172 -20.33 -5.22 -13.08
N LYS A 173 -20.50 -4.54 -11.95
CA LYS A 173 -21.13 -3.23 -11.83
C LYS A 173 -20.64 -2.54 -10.56
N VAL A 174 -20.72 -1.22 -10.52
CA VAL A 174 -20.09 -0.39 -9.48
C VAL A 174 -20.64 -0.70 -8.09
N GLU A 175 -21.92 -1.05 -8.00
CA GLU A 175 -22.62 -1.34 -6.75
C GLU A 175 -22.04 -2.57 -6.03
N ASP A 176 -21.47 -3.53 -6.78
CA ASP A 176 -20.85 -4.73 -6.22
C ASP A 176 -19.64 -4.39 -5.35
N MET A 177 -18.99 -3.25 -5.60
CA MET A 177 -17.82 -2.78 -4.85
C MET A 177 -18.17 -2.13 -3.50
N LYS A 178 -19.46 -1.84 -3.26
CA LYS A 178 -19.97 -1.23 -2.00
C LYS A 178 -19.17 -0.02 -1.54
N LEU A 179 -18.87 0.88 -2.49
CA LEU A 179 -18.04 2.05 -2.24
C LEU A 179 -18.70 3.01 -1.24
N PRO A 180 -17.97 3.54 -0.25
CA PRO A 180 -18.51 4.57 0.63
C PRO A 180 -18.67 5.90 -0.12
N ALA A 181 -19.49 6.79 0.43
CA ALA A 181 -19.62 8.15 -0.09
C ALA A 181 -18.25 8.82 -0.22
N GLY A 182 -18.03 9.55 -1.32
CA GLY A 182 -16.73 10.18 -1.61
C GLY A 182 -15.70 9.27 -2.27
N VAL A 183 -16.06 8.02 -2.61
CA VAL A 183 -15.31 7.14 -3.50
C VAL A 183 -16.14 6.86 -4.76
N THR A 184 -15.69 7.36 -5.90
CA THR A 184 -16.34 7.16 -7.20
C THR A 184 -15.88 5.85 -7.82
N GLY A 185 -16.83 5.04 -8.28
CA GLY A 185 -16.55 3.78 -8.96
C GLY A 185 -16.34 3.96 -10.46
N GLU A 186 -15.11 4.14 -10.90
CA GLU A 186 -14.77 4.29 -12.32
C GLU A 186 -13.39 3.72 -12.60
N ASP A 187 -13.20 3.11 -13.78
CA ASP A 187 -11.89 2.61 -14.20
C ASP A 187 -10.90 3.77 -14.30
N PRO A 188 -9.81 3.78 -13.51
CA PRO A 188 -8.80 4.84 -13.58
C PRO A 188 -7.99 4.82 -14.87
N LYS A 189 -8.17 3.83 -15.76
CA LYS A 189 -7.46 3.68 -17.04
C LYS A 189 -5.96 3.83 -16.89
N LEU A 190 -5.41 3.13 -15.89
CA LEU A 190 -3.99 3.16 -15.63
C LEU A 190 -3.26 2.42 -16.76
N THR A 191 -2.25 3.06 -17.34
CA THR A 191 -1.33 2.44 -18.28
C THR A 191 -0.15 1.83 -17.53
N THR A 192 0.17 0.58 -17.86
CA THR A 192 1.38 -0.12 -17.40
C THR A 192 2.47 -0.04 -18.48
N GLY A 193 3.74 -0.28 -18.11
CA GLY A 193 4.88 -0.25 -19.05
C GLY A 193 5.96 0.80 -18.75
N GLY A 194 5.79 1.58 -17.68
CA GLY A 194 6.85 2.40 -17.07
C GLY A 194 7.27 1.85 -15.70
N GLU A 195 7.99 2.66 -14.93
CA GLU A 195 8.47 2.30 -13.58
C GLU A 195 7.34 2.14 -12.55
N ARG A 196 6.17 2.72 -12.83
CA ARG A 196 4.91 2.63 -12.09
C ARG A 196 3.74 2.78 -13.04
N ALA A 197 2.57 2.26 -12.69
CA ALA A 197 1.33 2.53 -13.40
C ALA A 197 0.89 3.99 -13.18
N ARG A 198 0.38 4.61 -14.25
CA ARG A 198 -0.05 6.02 -14.24
C ARG A 198 -1.33 6.22 -15.04
N PRO A 199 -2.14 7.26 -14.74
CA PRO A 199 -3.30 7.63 -15.56
C PRO A 199 -2.94 7.74 -17.05
N GLY A 200 -3.66 6.98 -17.87
CA GLY A 200 -3.55 7.02 -19.33
C GLY A 200 -4.49 8.02 -19.98
N GLN A 201 -4.48 8.06 -21.32
CA GLN A 201 -5.39 8.91 -22.09
C GLN A 201 -6.86 8.63 -21.73
N GLY A 202 -7.61 9.69 -21.43
CA GLY A 202 -9.03 9.61 -21.08
C GLY A 202 -9.31 9.04 -19.69
N SER A 203 -8.29 8.93 -18.83
CA SER A 203 -8.46 8.57 -17.43
C SER A 203 -9.32 9.61 -16.69
N PRO A 204 -10.27 9.19 -15.84
CA PRO A 204 -11.04 10.09 -14.99
C PRO A 204 -10.19 10.72 -13.87
N ALA A 205 -8.94 10.29 -13.68
CA ALA A 205 -8.05 10.88 -12.70
C ALA A 205 -7.45 12.22 -13.16
N ILE A 206 -7.31 12.43 -14.48
CA ILE A 206 -6.57 13.55 -15.06
C ILE A 206 -7.33 14.87 -14.86
N GLY A 207 -6.72 15.80 -14.13
CA GLY A 207 -7.25 17.14 -13.87
C GLY A 207 -8.49 17.17 -12.96
N LYS A 208 -8.73 16.09 -12.21
CA LYS A 208 -9.95 15.91 -11.38
C LYS A 208 -9.69 15.86 -9.88
N GLY A 209 -8.44 15.96 -9.46
CA GLY A 209 -8.04 16.07 -8.06
C GLY A 209 -8.48 17.39 -7.43
N MET A 210 -8.70 17.35 -6.12
CA MET A 210 -8.85 18.55 -5.31
C MET A 210 -7.49 19.13 -4.96
N VAL A 211 -7.36 20.46 -4.95
CA VAL A 211 -6.14 21.12 -4.46
C VAL A 211 -6.00 20.87 -2.95
N LEU A 212 -4.85 20.34 -2.55
CA LEU A 212 -4.48 20.14 -1.15
C LEU A 212 -3.24 20.99 -0.85
N GLU A 213 -3.37 21.95 0.06
CA GLU A 213 -2.31 22.92 0.35
C GLU A 213 -0.99 22.26 0.74
N ARG A 214 -1.05 21.13 1.45
CA ARG A 214 0.14 20.41 1.95
C ARG A 214 0.79 19.47 0.93
N VAL A 215 0.20 19.26 -0.25
CA VAL A 215 0.71 18.33 -1.28
C VAL A 215 1.13 19.14 -2.51
N LYS A 216 2.43 19.45 -2.62
CA LYS A 216 2.95 20.41 -3.62
C LYS A 216 3.44 19.77 -4.92
N ASP A 217 3.94 18.54 -4.85
CA ASP A 217 4.39 17.78 -6.01
C ASP A 217 3.87 16.33 -5.96
N ASP A 218 4.15 15.58 -7.00
CA ASP A 218 3.76 14.18 -7.16
C ASP A 218 4.88 13.21 -6.74
N ILE A 219 4.66 11.90 -6.88
CA ILE A 219 5.67 10.89 -6.54
C ILE A 219 6.95 11.02 -7.35
N ALA A 220 6.86 11.55 -8.58
CA ALA A 220 7.97 11.76 -9.50
C ALA A 220 8.62 13.15 -9.38
N GLY A 221 8.12 14.04 -8.51
CA GLY A 221 8.61 15.42 -8.35
C GLY A 221 8.10 16.42 -9.39
N ARG A 222 6.94 16.14 -9.99
CA ARG A 222 6.21 17.09 -10.84
C ARG A 222 5.33 17.98 -9.98
N PRO A 223 5.30 19.30 -10.21
CA PRO A 223 4.46 20.21 -9.43
C PRO A 223 2.98 19.92 -9.67
N ARG A 224 2.17 20.01 -8.62
CA ARG A 224 0.71 20.00 -8.71
C ARG A 224 0.20 21.41 -8.93
N ASP A 225 -0.69 21.59 -9.90
CA ASP A 225 -1.26 22.88 -10.26
C ASP A 225 -2.67 23.10 -9.66
N GLY A 226 -3.47 24.01 -10.23
CA GLY A 226 -4.83 24.29 -9.77
C GLY A 226 -5.85 23.21 -10.09
N LYS A 227 -5.49 22.19 -10.88
CA LYS A 227 -6.33 21.04 -11.25
C LYS A 227 -5.47 19.77 -11.15
N PRO A 228 -5.07 19.36 -9.94
CA PRO A 228 -4.19 18.22 -9.78
C PRO A 228 -4.84 16.93 -10.29
N ASP A 229 -4.03 15.92 -10.58
CA ASP A 229 -4.54 14.57 -10.88
C ASP A 229 -4.91 13.82 -9.59
N ILE A 230 -5.92 12.95 -9.67
CA ILE A 230 -6.21 11.96 -8.61
C ILE A 230 -5.09 10.91 -8.64
N GLY A 231 -4.63 10.49 -7.46
CA GLY A 231 -3.53 9.54 -7.29
C GLY A 231 -2.17 10.23 -7.17
N CYS A 232 -1.12 9.42 -7.20
CA CYS A 232 0.25 9.84 -6.89
C CYS A 232 1.04 10.41 -8.07
N GLU A 233 0.55 10.27 -9.30
CA GLU A 233 1.21 10.73 -10.52
C GLU A 233 0.44 11.94 -11.09
N GLU A 234 1.16 13.02 -11.38
CA GLU A 234 0.64 14.26 -11.95
C GLU A 234 1.00 14.33 -13.45
N VAL A 235 0.32 13.49 -14.23
CA VAL A 235 0.53 13.36 -15.68
C VAL A 235 0.10 14.62 -16.41
N SER A 236 -0.95 15.30 -15.94
CA SER A 236 -1.45 16.55 -16.53
C SER A 236 -0.45 17.70 -16.50
N SER A 237 0.50 17.70 -15.56
CA SER A 237 1.53 18.75 -15.46
C SER A 237 2.44 18.85 -16.70
N GLY A 238 2.58 17.76 -17.47
CA GLY A 238 3.54 17.66 -18.57
C GLY A 238 5.01 17.77 -18.17
N ALA A 239 5.32 17.92 -16.88
CA ALA A 239 6.68 18.07 -16.39
C ALA A 239 7.46 16.73 -16.44
N SER A 240 8.77 16.81 -16.68
CA SER A 240 9.64 15.64 -16.64
C SER A 240 9.71 15.04 -15.24
N ALA A 241 9.70 13.70 -15.16
CA ALA A 241 9.95 12.98 -13.93
C ALA A 241 11.37 13.25 -13.41
N ARG A 242 11.51 13.44 -12.10
CA ARG A 242 12.78 13.63 -11.39
C ARG A 242 13.06 12.52 -10.38
N ARG A 243 12.04 11.75 -10.00
CA ARG A 243 12.10 10.67 -9.02
C ARG A 243 11.52 9.38 -9.60
N ARG A 244 12.22 8.29 -9.34
CA ARG A 244 11.85 6.91 -9.74
C ARG A 244 12.00 5.95 -8.57
N PRO A 245 11.38 4.76 -8.61
CA PRO A 245 11.68 3.72 -7.65
C PRO A 245 13.18 3.42 -7.66
N LEU A 246 13.76 3.26 -6.47
CA LEU A 246 15.16 2.93 -6.30
C LEU A 246 15.37 1.44 -6.56
N THR A 247 16.49 1.12 -7.17
CA THR A 247 16.94 -0.24 -7.47
C THR A 247 18.30 -0.49 -6.82
N ALA A 248 18.78 -1.73 -6.88
CA ALA A 248 20.14 -2.09 -6.45
C ALA A 248 21.27 -1.27 -7.12
N LYS A 249 21.00 -0.60 -8.25
CA LYS A 249 21.96 0.28 -8.91
C LYS A 249 22.06 1.66 -8.26
N ASP A 250 21.05 2.04 -7.47
CA ASP A 250 20.93 3.39 -6.90
C ASP A 250 21.42 3.45 -5.45
N VAL A 251 21.51 2.31 -4.77
CA VAL A 251 21.77 2.21 -3.34
C VAL A 251 22.95 1.29 -3.03
N GLY A 252 23.51 1.46 -1.84
CA GLY A 252 24.69 0.71 -1.38
C GLY A 252 26.00 1.44 -1.69
N PRO A 253 27.12 0.93 -1.15
CA PRO A 253 28.45 1.45 -1.46
C PRO A 253 28.72 1.40 -2.96
N ASP A 254 29.38 2.42 -3.52
CA ASP A 254 29.58 2.55 -4.97
C ASP A 254 30.23 1.30 -5.61
N TRP A 255 31.11 0.63 -4.88
CA TRP A 255 31.80 -0.58 -5.34
C TRP A 255 30.95 -1.86 -5.32
N MET A 256 29.70 -1.82 -4.81
CA MET A 256 28.75 -2.95 -4.77
C MET A 256 27.46 -2.68 -5.57
N LYS A 257 27.31 -1.49 -6.14
CA LYS A 257 26.07 -1.12 -6.85
C LYS A 257 25.83 -2.07 -8.02
N GLY A 258 24.64 -2.66 -8.06
CA GLY A 258 24.22 -3.58 -9.12
C GLY A 258 24.52 -5.08 -8.87
N ASP A 259 25.33 -5.43 -7.87
CA ASP A 259 25.70 -6.84 -7.60
C ASP A 259 24.70 -7.60 -6.71
N PHE A 260 23.63 -6.95 -6.26
CA PHE A 260 22.60 -7.54 -5.38
C PHE A 260 21.68 -8.58 -6.06
N VAL A 261 21.92 -8.91 -7.34
CA VAL A 261 21.18 -9.94 -8.11
C VAL A 261 21.15 -11.29 -7.38
N ALA A 262 22.13 -11.59 -6.53
CA ALA A 262 22.19 -12.84 -5.77
C ALA A 262 21.00 -13.05 -4.80
N LEU A 263 20.57 -12.01 -4.07
CA LEU A 263 19.45 -12.14 -3.12
C LEU A 263 18.08 -12.23 -3.83
N GLU A 264 17.92 -11.54 -4.95
CA GLU A 264 16.71 -11.63 -5.78
C GLU A 264 16.61 -13.00 -6.48
N LYS A 265 17.73 -13.56 -6.94
CA LYS A 265 17.79 -14.93 -7.47
C LYS A 265 17.43 -15.97 -6.41
N GLU A 266 17.98 -15.86 -5.20
CA GLU A 266 17.60 -16.73 -4.08
C GLU A 266 16.10 -16.63 -3.79
N GLY A 267 15.52 -15.44 -3.93
CA GLY A 267 14.10 -15.22 -3.77
C GLY A 267 13.19 -15.90 -4.77
N ILE A 268 13.53 -15.76 -6.05
CA ILE A 268 12.85 -16.43 -7.15
C ILE A 268 12.93 -17.95 -6.96
N VAL A 269 14.10 -18.47 -6.57
CA VAL A 269 14.28 -19.90 -6.30
C VAL A 269 13.36 -20.35 -5.16
N LEU A 270 13.28 -19.58 -4.08
CA LEU A 270 12.40 -19.89 -2.95
C LEU A 270 10.91 -19.78 -3.31
N GLU A 271 10.50 -18.88 -4.21
CA GLU A 271 9.14 -18.82 -4.76
C GLU A 271 8.79 -20.06 -5.54
N VAL A 272 9.67 -20.42 -6.47
CA VAL A 272 9.45 -21.54 -7.36
C VAL A 272 9.41 -22.83 -6.54
N GLN A 273 10.24 -22.96 -5.50
CA GLN A 273 10.16 -24.03 -4.52
C GLN A 273 8.83 -24.05 -3.75
N ALA A 274 8.33 -22.91 -3.29
CA ALA A 274 7.04 -22.83 -2.61
C ALA A 274 5.86 -23.17 -3.54
N LEU A 275 5.95 -22.81 -4.83
CA LEU A 275 4.97 -23.18 -5.85
C LEU A 275 4.98 -24.68 -6.12
N ILE A 276 6.16 -25.31 -6.24
CA ILE A 276 6.33 -26.77 -6.37
C ILE A 276 5.68 -27.52 -5.20
N GLN A 277 5.78 -26.96 -3.98
CA GLN A 277 5.14 -27.54 -2.79
C GLN A 277 3.61 -27.38 -2.82
N LYS A 278 3.11 -26.25 -3.32
CA LYS A 278 1.69 -25.92 -3.35
C LYS A 278 0.92 -26.65 -4.48
N TYR A 279 1.58 -26.93 -5.60
CA TYR A 279 1.00 -27.54 -6.80
C TYR A 279 1.76 -28.82 -7.15
N PRO A 280 1.26 -30.00 -6.72
CA PRO A 280 1.99 -31.26 -6.78
C PRO A 280 2.00 -31.92 -8.17
N GLU A 281 1.37 -31.33 -9.17
CA GLU A 281 1.27 -31.88 -10.52
C GLU A 281 2.65 -32.06 -11.17
N ALA A 282 2.93 -33.25 -11.69
CA ALA A 282 4.28 -33.62 -12.17
C ALA A 282 4.80 -32.72 -13.30
N GLU A 283 3.93 -32.36 -14.25
CA GLU A 283 4.27 -31.49 -15.37
C GLU A 283 4.55 -30.05 -14.93
N PHE A 284 3.81 -29.55 -13.93
CA PHE A 284 4.05 -28.24 -13.33
C PHE A 284 5.40 -28.22 -12.60
N ARG A 285 5.67 -29.26 -11.80
CA ARG A 285 6.95 -29.39 -11.09
C ARG A 285 8.14 -29.44 -12.02
N ALA A 286 8.07 -30.22 -13.10
CA ALA A 286 9.15 -30.31 -14.09
C ALA A 286 9.49 -28.94 -14.69
N ARG A 287 8.48 -28.16 -15.10
CA ARG A 287 8.66 -26.80 -15.63
C ARG A 287 9.24 -25.83 -14.61
N MET A 288 8.83 -25.93 -13.35
CA MET A 288 9.35 -25.09 -12.27
C MET A 288 10.80 -25.44 -11.90
N HIS A 289 11.18 -26.72 -11.92
CA HIS A 289 12.58 -27.12 -11.71
C HIS A 289 13.51 -26.61 -12.81
N GLU A 290 13.08 -26.65 -14.08
CA GLU A 290 13.83 -26.08 -15.21
C GLU A 290 14.06 -24.57 -15.07
N MET A 291 13.11 -23.84 -14.47
CA MET A 291 13.27 -22.41 -14.15
C MET A 291 14.29 -22.15 -13.03
N ILE A 292 14.41 -23.05 -12.04
CA ILE A 292 15.42 -22.95 -10.98
C ILE A 292 16.82 -23.19 -11.55
N ASP A 293 16.96 -24.23 -12.37
CA ASP A 293 18.24 -24.64 -12.94
C ASP A 293 18.79 -23.58 -13.91
N SER A 294 17.92 -22.99 -14.74
CA SER A 294 18.28 -21.89 -15.65
C SER A 294 18.62 -20.57 -14.94
N ALA A 295 18.17 -20.38 -13.70
CA ALA A 295 18.52 -19.20 -12.89
C ALA A 295 19.96 -19.26 -12.30
N GLY A 296 20.64 -20.41 -12.41
CA GLY A 296 22.00 -20.63 -11.92
C GLY A 296 22.11 -20.77 -10.40
N ALA A 297 21.03 -21.21 -9.74
CA ALA A 297 21.05 -21.48 -8.31
C ALA A 297 21.79 -22.81 -8.05
N ALA A 298 22.87 -22.77 -7.28
CA ALA A 298 23.56 -24.00 -6.88
C ALA A 298 22.58 -24.89 -6.08
N PRO A 299 22.53 -26.20 -6.35
CA PRO A 299 21.74 -27.11 -5.53
C PRO A 299 22.22 -27.03 -4.09
N LYS A 300 21.27 -26.95 -3.13
CA LYS A 300 21.63 -27.14 -1.72
C LYS A 300 22.22 -28.54 -1.55
N PRO A 301 23.30 -28.72 -0.76
CA PRO A 301 23.73 -30.04 -0.38
C PRO A 301 22.62 -30.70 0.43
N ASP A 302 22.34 -31.97 0.10
CA ASP A 302 21.29 -32.79 0.71
C ASP A 302 21.27 -32.70 2.23
N ARG A 303 20.06 -32.57 2.79
CA ARG A 303 19.74 -32.90 4.19
C ARG A 303 18.56 -33.83 4.23
#